data_AF-A0A914R9F5-F1
#
_entry.id   AF-A0A914R9F5-F1
#
_cell.length_a   1.000
_cell.length_b   1.000
_cell.length_c   1.000
_cell.angle_alpha   90.00
_cell.angle_beta   90.00
_cell.angle_gamma   90.00
#
_symmetry.space_group_name_H-M   'P 1'
#
loop_
_entity.id
_entity.type
_entity.pdbx_description
1 polymer ?
#
loop_
_entity_poly.entity_id
_entity_poly.type
_entity_poly.pdbx_seq_one_letter_code
_entity_poly.pdbx_strand_id
1 'polypeptide(L)'
;MLFRVNAEYAQITEIIDGLYICGVASLNAKNVEKYNISLIINATTEVPNARCLGAIPRAKLWLEDIPSADLYSHLHFQCDQIEEVVSLGGNVLVHCVAGVSRSASLCLAFLVKYRNMSLRDAYRHMASRRPLVRPNIGFWRQLISFEQEVTRSVGSVRLVHLDDQLVPDVYVSSDEKEAPSKPKRLQSRSSKTLKFMPALEPVVETVEAAA
;
A
#
# COMPACT_ATOMS: atom_id res chain seq x y z
N MET A 1 -18.08 9.14 -7.95
CA MET A 1 -16.78 9.65 -7.45
C MET A 1 -15.72 9.39 -8.52
N LEU A 2 -15.09 10.44 -9.04
CA LEU A 2 -13.97 10.33 -9.96
C LEU A 2 -12.68 10.43 -9.13
N PHE A 3 -11.99 9.31 -8.91
CA PHE A 3 -10.69 9.32 -8.26
C PHE A 3 -9.63 9.67 -9.32
N ARG A 4 -9.10 10.90 -9.29
CA ARG A 4 -7.95 11.28 -10.15
C ARG A 4 -6.67 10.72 -9.55
N VAL A 5 -6.34 9.49 -9.93
CA VAL A 5 -5.06 8.84 -9.64
C VAL A 5 -4.24 8.85 -10.93
N ASN A 6 -2.95 9.15 -10.84
CA ASN A 6 -2.08 9.16 -12.01
C ASN A 6 -2.04 7.76 -12.67
N ALA A 7 -2.21 7.70 -13.99
CA ALA A 7 -2.48 6.47 -14.73
C ALA A 7 -1.30 5.48 -14.76
N GLU A 8 -0.05 5.96 -14.70
CA GLU A 8 1.12 5.08 -14.51
C GLU A 8 1.17 4.48 -13.10
N TYR A 9 0.50 5.12 -12.14
CA TYR A 9 0.60 4.84 -10.71
C TYR A 9 -0.46 3.82 -10.28
N ALA A 10 -1.55 3.70 -11.05
CA ALA A 10 -2.64 2.77 -10.77
C ALA A 10 -2.43 1.35 -11.32
N GLN A 11 -1.43 1.15 -12.21
CA GLN A 11 -1.24 -0.11 -12.93
C GLN A 11 -1.13 -1.32 -12.01
N ILE A 12 -1.57 -2.48 -12.52
CA ILE A 12 -1.39 -3.77 -11.86
C ILE A 12 0.08 -4.12 -11.85
N THR A 13 0.59 -4.46 -10.66
CA THR A 13 1.94 -4.97 -10.44
C THR A 13 1.84 -6.34 -9.80
N GLU A 14 2.53 -7.33 -10.36
CA GLU A 14 2.74 -8.60 -9.70
C GLU A 14 3.84 -8.46 -8.65
N ILE A 15 3.51 -8.71 -7.39
CA ILE A 15 4.48 -8.64 -6.28
C ILE A 15 5.25 -9.95 -6.19
N ILE A 16 4.55 -11.06 -6.23
CA ILE A 16 5.10 -12.41 -6.38
C ILE A 16 4.14 -13.21 -7.26
N ASP A 17 4.55 -14.40 -7.66
CA ASP A 17 3.65 -15.34 -8.37
C ASP A 17 2.33 -15.50 -7.60
N GLY A 18 1.21 -15.29 -8.30
CA GLY A 18 -0.14 -15.35 -7.76
C GLY A 18 -0.62 -14.13 -6.95
N LEU A 19 0.21 -13.14 -6.62
CA LEU A 19 -0.21 -11.95 -5.84
C LEU A 19 0.02 -10.64 -6.58
N TYR A 20 -1.07 -9.92 -6.83
CA TYR A 20 -1.11 -8.67 -7.58
C TYR A 20 -1.61 -7.51 -6.73
N ILE A 21 -1.13 -6.29 -7.02
CA ILE A 21 -1.58 -5.03 -6.42
C ILE A 21 -1.94 -4.01 -7.49
N CYS A 22 -2.98 -3.20 -7.25
CA CYS A 22 -3.28 -2.04 -8.10
C CYS A 22 -3.98 -0.89 -7.38
N GLY A 23 -4.13 0.23 -8.10
CA GLY A 23 -5.10 1.28 -7.79
C GLY A 23 -6.45 1.02 -8.46
N VAL A 24 -7.50 1.69 -7.99
CA VAL A 24 -8.89 1.47 -8.47
C VAL A 24 -9.06 1.72 -9.97
N ALA A 25 -8.29 2.64 -10.56
CA ALA A 25 -8.39 2.94 -11.99
C ALA A 25 -8.00 1.75 -12.89
N SER A 26 -7.21 0.80 -12.38
CA SER A 26 -6.83 -0.42 -13.10
C SER A 26 -7.70 -1.63 -12.75
N LEU A 27 -8.71 -1.46 -11.90
CA LEU A 27 -9.68 -2.51 -11.57
C LEU A 27 -10.80 -2.53 -12.63
N ASN A 28 -10.60 -3.31 -13.70
CA ASN A 28 -11.56 -3.48 -14.79
C ASN A 28 -11.56 -4.93 -15.30
N ALA A 29 -12.62 -5.31 -16.03
CA ALA A 29 -12.84 -6.69 -16.50
C ALA A 29 -11.68 -7.19 -17.39
N LYS A 30 -11.15 -6.34 -18.28
CA LYS A 30 -10.02 -6.68 -19.16
C LYS A 30 -8.79 -7.09 -18.36
N ASN A 31 -8.46 -6.34 -17.31
CA ASN A 31 -7.32 -6.63 -16.46
C ASN A 31 -7.56 -7.89 -15.61
N VAL A 32 -8.75 -8.01 -15.04
CA VAL A 32 -9.16 -9.19 -14.28
C VAL A 32 -9.00 -10.47 -15.12
N GLU A 33 -9.43 -10.45 -16.38
CA GLU A 33 -9.25 -11.55 -17.32
C GLU A 33 -7.77 -11.76 -17.70
N LYS A 34 -7.08 -10.68 -18.08
CA LYS A 34 -5.66 -10.72 -18.50
C LYS A 34 -4.75 -11.35 -17.46
N TYR A 35 -4.98 -11.06 -16.18
CA TYR A 35 -4.18 -11.59 -15.06
C TYR A 35 -4.82 -12.83 -14.41
N ASN A 36 -5.88 -13.40 -15.01
CA ASN A 36 -6.57 -14.59 -14.53
C ASN A 36 -6.94 -14.52 -13.03
N ILE A 37 -7.48 -13.37 -12.58
CA ILE A 37 -7.74 -13.11 -11.16
C ILE A 37 -8.88 -14.00 -10.65
N SER A 38 -8.60 -14.77 -9.60
CA SER A 38 -9.55 -15.68 -8.93
C SER A 38 -10.11 -15.13 -7.62
N LEU A 39 -9.45 -14.14 -7.00
CA LEU A 39 -9.94 -13.44 -5.81
C LEU A 39 -9.58 -11.95 -5.86
N ILE A 40 -10.53 -11.08 -5.50
CA ILE A 40 -10.28 -9.64 -5.35
C ILE A 40 -10.44 -9.24 -3.88
N ILE A 41 -9.41 -8.62 -3.31
CA ILE A 41 -9.44 -8.01 -1.98
C ILE A 41 -9.55 -6.49 -2.14
N ASN A 42 -10.71 -5.96 -1.75
CA ASN A 42 -11.02 -4.54 -1.74
C ASN A 42 -10.72 -3.96 -0.37
N ALA A 43 -9.55 -3.30 -0.26
CA ALA A 43 -9.08 -2.67 0.96
C ALA A 43 -9.60 -1.23 1.11
N THR A 44 -10.85 -0.95 0.72
CA THR A 44 -11.44 0.41 0.80
C THR A 44 -12.81 0.40 1.46
N THR A 45 -13.22 1.56 1.96
CA THR A 45 -14.60 1.84 2.40
C THR A 45 -15.42 2.35 1.21
N GLU A 46 -14.85 3.30 0.49
CA GLU A 46 -15.45 4.16 -0.52
C GLU A 46 -15.66 3.51 -1.90
N VAL A 47 -14.91 2.46 -2.26
CA VAL A 47 -15.06 1.78 -3.55
C VAL A 47 -16.02 0.58 -3.38
N PRO A 48 -17.14 0.51 -4.12
CA PRO A 48 -18.01 -0.65 -4.09
C PRO A 48 -17.40 -1.84 -4.84
N ASN A 49 -17.82 -3.06 -4.47
CA ASN A 49 -17.50 -4.26 -5.25
C ASN A 49 -18.31 -4.25 -6.55
N ALA A 50 -17.66 -3.86 -7.65
CA ALA A 50 -18.34 -3.67 -8.93
C ALA A 50 -18.79 -5.00 -9.54
N ARG A 51 -20.10 -5.14 -9.76
CA ARG A 51 -20.71 -6.35 -10.38
C ARG A 51 -20.25 -6.59 -11.82
N CYS A 52 -19.80 -5.54 -12.52
CA CYS A 52 -19.30 -5.64 -13.89
C CYS A 52 -17.99 -6.47 -14.01
N LEU A 53 -17.35 -6.82 -12.89
CA LEU A 53 -16.15 -7.66 -12.86
C LEU A 53 -16.47 -9.17 -12.80
N GLY A 54 -17.71 -9.58 -13.08
CA GLY A 54 -18.13 -10.98 -13.14
C GLY A 54 -18.33 -11.67 -11.77
N ALA A 55 -18.42 -13.00 -11.78
CA ALA A 55 -18.72 -13.84 -10.61
C ALA A 55 -17.51 -14.13 -9.71
N ILE A 56 -16.43 -13.35 -9.81
CA ILE A 56 -15.21 -13.55 -9.04
C ILE A 56 -15.47 -13.26 -7.55
N PRO A 57 -15.06 -14.14 -6.62
CA PRO A 57 -15.11 -13.90 -5.18
C PRO A 57 -14.44 -12.58 -4.79
N ARG A 58 -15.02 -11.87 -3.81
CA ARG A 58 -14.49 -10.59 -3.32
C ARG A 58 -14.57 -10.49 -1.82
N ALA A 59 -13.46 -10.10 -1.19
CA ALA A 59 -13.42 -9.69 0.21
C ALA A 59 -13.40 -8.16 0.28
N LYS A 60 -14.18 -7.56 1.19
CA LYS A 60 -14.18 -6.10 1.42
C LYS A 60 -13.85 -5.81 2.87
N LEU A 61 -12.80 -5.00 3.10
CA LEU A 61 -12.27 -4.73 4.44
C LEU A 61 -12.88 -3.49 5.09
N TRP A 62 -13.48 -2.57 4.32
CA TRP A 62 -13.97 -1.28 4.84
C TRP A 62 -12.89 -0.48 5.57
N LEU A 63 -11.70 -0.44 4.97
CA LEU A 63 -10.52 0.20 5.55
C LEU A 63 -10.31 1.62 5.00
N GLU A 64 -10.26 2.58 5.92
CA GLU A 64 -9.87 3.97 5.64
C GLU A 64 -8.34 4.13 5.58
N ASP A 65 -7.84 5.09 4.80
CA ASP A 65 -6.40 5.32 4.65
C ASP A 65 -5.88 6.36 5.64
N ILE A 66 -6.16 6.15 6.91
CA ILE A 66 -5.78 7.06 7.99
C ILE A 66 -4.91 6.32 9.03
N PRO A 67 -3.98 7.01 9.71
CA PRO A 67 -3.10 6.36 10.69
C PRO A 67 -3.82 5.70 11.87
N SER A 68 -5.04 6.11 12.18
CA SER A 68 -5.86 5.56 13.26
C SER A 68 -6.72 4.36 12.85
N ALA A 69 -6.77 4.01 11.57
CA ALA A 69 -7.55 2.86 11.10
C ALA A 69 -6.93 1.54 11.57
N ASP A 70 -7.76 0.61 12.03
CA ASP A 70 -7.34 -0.71 12.50
C ASP A 70 -7.16 -1.67 11.31
N LEU A 71 -5.96 -1.69 10.76
CA LEU A 71 -5.55 -2.67 9.76
C LEU A 71 -5.22 -4.02 10.41
N TYR A 72 -4.71 -4.02 11.64
CA TYR A 72 -4.13 -5.18 12.32
C TYR A 72 -5.13 -6.33 12.44
N SER A 73 -6.36 -6.03 12.84
CA SER A 73 -7.42 -7.03 13.00
C SER A 73 -7.76 -7.76 11.69
N HIS A 74 -7.43 -7.20 10.53
CA HIS A 74 -7.62 -7.84 9.23
C HIS A 74 -6.43 -8.70 8.79
N LEU A 75 -5.22 -8.47 9.33
CA LEU A 75 -3.99 -9.00 8.73
C LEU A 75 -3.94 -10.53 8.69
N HIS A 76 -4.22 -11.22 9.80
CA HIS A 76 -4.16 -12.69 9.83
C HIS A 76 -5.11 -13.30 8.81
N PHE A 77 -6.39 -12.97 8.92
CA PHE A 77 -7.43 -13.56 8.07
C PHE A 77 -7.20 -13.26 6.59
N GLN A 78 -6.83 -12.03 6.23
CA GLN A 78 -6.60 -11.68 4.83
C GLN A 78 -5.34 -12.34 4.27
N CYS A 79 -4.27 -12.45 5.06
CA CYS A 79 -3.07 -13.19 4.63
C CYS A 79 -3.39 -14.67 4.40
N ASP A 80 -4.20 -15.28 5.26
CA ASP A 80 -4.58 -16.70 5.18
C ASP A 80 -5.41 -16.95 3.92
N GLN A 81 -6.37 -16.07 3.61
CA GLN A 81 -7.14 -16.13 2.36
C GLN A 81 -6.27 -15.96 1.12
N ILE A 82 -5.27 -15.06 1.15
CA ILE A 82 -4.34 -14.90 0.04
C ILE A 82 -3.56 -16.21 -0.16
N GLU A 83 -3.02 -16.78 0.92
CA GLU A 83 -2.23 -18.02 0.82
C GLU A 83 -3.07 -19.20 0.34
N GLU A 84 -4.29 -19.35 0.81
CA GLU A 84 -5.21 -20.40 0.36
C GLU A 84 -5.39 -20.35 -1.16
N VAL A 85 -5.65 -19.18 -1.72
CA VAL A 85 -5.85 -19.04 -3.18
C VAL A 85 -4.54 -19.23 -3.95
N VAL A 86 -3.44 -18.63 -3.48
CA VAL A 86 -2.15 -18.71 -4.18
C VAL A 86 -1.58 -20.13 -4.16
N SER A 87 -1.70 -20.86 -3.05
CA SER A 87 -1.23 -22.25 -2.93
C SER A 87 -2.00 -23.23 -3.82
N LEU A 88 -3.23 -22.90 -4.22
CA LEU A 88 -4.04 -23.64 -5.19
C LEU A 88 -3.79 -23.21 -6.65
N GLY A 89 -2.80 -22.34 -6.90
CA GLY A 89 -2.46 -21.84 -8.24
C GLY A 89 -3.39 -20.73 -8.74
N GLY A 90 -4.16 -20.10 -7.85
CA GLY A 90 -5.01 -18.95 -8.16
C GLY A 90 -4.27 -17.61 -8.05
N ASN A 91 -4.84 -16.57 -8.66
CA ASN A 91 -4.29 -15.22 -8.64
C ASN A 91 -5.16 -14.26 -7.82
N VAL A 92 -4.56 -13.62 -6.82
CA VAL A 92 -5.23 -12.67 -5.93
C VAL A 92 -4.87 -11.24 -6.31
N LEU A 93 -5.87 -10.37 -6.48
CA LEU A 93 -5.69 -8.94 -6.68
C LEU A 93 -6.09 -8.17 -5.42
N VAL A 94 -5.13 -7.49 -4.79
CA VAL A 94 -5.37 -6.57 -3.68
C VAL A 94 -5.38 -5.14 -4.19
N HIS A 95 -6.49 -4.42 -4.03
CA HIS A 95 -6.57 -3.03 -4.47
C HIS A 95 -7.00 -2.09 -3.35
N CYS A 96 -6.58 -0.83 -3.47
CA CYS A 96 -7.19 0.28 -2.77
C CYS A 96 -7.54 1.39 -3.77
N VAL A 97 -7.58 2.66 -3.36
CA VAL A 97 -7.77 3.77 -4.32
C VAL A 97 -6.51 3.99 -5.16
N ALA A 98 -5.36 4.28 -4.54
CA ALA A 98 -4.14 4.62 -5.25
C ALA A 98 -3.18 3.43 -5.46
N GLY A 99 -3.38 2.32 -4.75
CA GLY A 99 -2.42 1.22 -4.73
C GLY A 99 -1.09 1.59 -4.04
N VAL A 100 -1.14 2.43 -3.01
CA VAL A 100 0.05 3.02 -2.35
C VAL A 100 0.18 2.60 -0.89
N SER A 101 -0.90 2.71 -0.11
CA SER A 101 -0.89 2.50 1.34
C SER A 101 -1.68 1.26 1.75
N ARG A 102 -3.03 1.32 1.84
CA ARG A 102 -3.88 0.19 2.30
C ARG A 102 -3.58 -1.17 1.68
N SER A 103 -3.66 -1.28 0.35
CA SER A 103 -3.39 -2.55 -0.35
C SER A 103 -1.93 -2.98 -0.22
N ALA A 104 -1.00 -2.02 -0.19
CA ALA A 104 0.41 -2.32 -0.02
C ALA A 104 0.70 -2.90 1.36
N SER A 105 0.08 -2.38 2.42
CA SER A 105 0.24 -2.91 3.77
C SER A 105 -0.21 -4.37 3.87
N LEU A 106 -1.32 -4.75 3.24
CA LEU A 106 -1.77 -6.15 3.20
C LEU A 106 -0.77 -7.05 2.47
N CYS A 107 -0.25 -6.61 1.32
CA CYS A 107 0.78 -7.36 0.59
C CYS A 107 2.06 -7.52 1.43
N LEU A 108 2.49 -6.47 2.16
CA LEU A 108 3.66 -6.55 3.04
C LEU A 108 3.45 -7.55 4.17
N ALA A 109 2.29 -7.51 4.84
CA ALA A 109 1.94 -8.46 5.89
C ALA A 109 1.95 -9.91 5.36
N PHE A 110 1.41 -10.12 4.17
CA PHE A 110 1.42 -11.43 3.53
C PHE A 110 2.83 -11.95 3.26
N LEU A 111 3.73 -11.11 2.72
CA LEU A 111 5.12 -11.50 2.47
C LEU A 111 5.85 -11.87 3.77
N VAL A 112 5.58 -11.13 4.85
CA VAL A 112 6.13 -11.45 6.17
C VAL A 112 5.61 -12.79 6.68
N LYS A 113 4.30 -13.04 6.58
CA LYS A 113 3.68 -14.25 7.14
C LYS A 113 3.98 -15.51 6.35
N TYR A 114 3.97 -15.44 5.02
CA TYR A 114 3.94 -16.62 4.15
C TYR A 114 5.12 -16.73 3.18
N ARG A 115 5.99 -15.73 3.10
CA ARG A 115 7.17 -15.76 2.21
C ARG A 115 8.50 -15.65 2.94
N ASN A 116 8.49 -15.83 4.26
CA ASN A 116 9.70 -15.85 5.11
C ASN A 116 10.59 -14.60 4.91
N MET A 117 9.95 -13.45 4.73
CA MET A 117 10.64 -12.17 4.59
C MET A 117 10.55 -11.39 5.89
N SER A 118 11.64 -10.69 6.27
CA SER A 118 11.51 -9.59 7.22
C SER A 118 10.65 -8.49 6.61
N LEU A 119 10.00 -7.66 7.41
CA LEU A 119 9.21 -6.51 6.93
C LEU A 119 10.07 -5.57 6.08
N ARG A 120 11.35 -5.39 6.45
CA ARG A 120 12.32 -4.62 5.67
C ARG A 120 12.55 -5.23 4.29
N ASP A 121 12.74 -6.54 4.20
CA ASP A 121 13.00 -7.21 2.93
C ASP A 121 11.73 -7.32 2.08
N ALA A 122 10.58 -7.54 2.70
CA ALA A 122 9.27 -7.45 2.07
C ALA A 122 9.06 -6.06 1.45
N TYR A 123 9.39 -4.99 2.18
CA TYR A 123 9.32 -3.63 1.66
C TYR A 123 10.29 -3.40 0.49
N ARG A 124 11.55 -3.82 0.61
CA ARG A 124 12.54 -3.68 -0.48
C ARG A 124 12.11 -4.42 -1.74
N HIS A 125 11.66 -5.67 -1.59
CA HIS A 125 11.12 -6.48 -2.67
C HIS A 125 9.96 -5.76 -3.36
N MET A 126 8.98 -5.31 -2.57
CA MET A 126 7.82 -4.63 -3.10
C MET A 126 8.18 -3.29 -3.76
N ALA A 127 9.07 -2.50 -3.16
CA ALA A 127 9.53 -1.22 -3.69
C ALA A 127 10.31 -1.37 -5.01
N SER A 128 11.06 -2.47 -5.18
CA SER A 128 11.77 -2.75 -6.45
C SER A 128 10.81 -2.98 -7.62
N ARG A 129 9.60 -3.49 -7.36
CA ARG A 129 8.55 -3.76 -8.35
C ARG A 129 7.55 -2.61 -8.46
N ARG A 130 7.32 -1.91 -7.35
CA ARG A 130 6.36 -0.82 -7.20
C ARG A 130 6.96 0.29 -6.33
N PRO A 131 7.77 1.20 -6.91
CA PRO A 131 8.49 2.25 -6.17
C PRO A 131 7.61 3.21 -5.36
N LEU A 132 6.31 3.25 -5.68
CA LEU A 132 5.32 4.13 -5.06
C LEU A 132 4.75 3.59 -3.75
N VAL A 133 5.13 2.39 -3.32
CA VAL A 133 4.66 1.79 -2.07
C VAL A 133 5.02 2.69 -0.89
N ARG A 134 3.98 3.21 -0.23
CA ARG A 134 4.13 4.15 0.88
C ARG A 134 2.95 4.03 1.85
N PRO A 135 2.90 2.98 2.68
CA PRO A 135 1.95 2.90 3.78
C PRO A 135 1.97 4.14 4.66
N ASN A 136 0.81 4.53 5.18
CA ASN A 136 0.75 5.58 6.19
C ASN A 136 1.47 5.12 7.48
N ILE A 137 1.87 6.08 8.32
CA ILE A 137 2.70 5.79 9.50
C ILE A 137 2.00 4.89 10.55
N GLY A 138 0.66 4.95 10.63
CA GLY A 138 -0.12 4.09 11.52
C GLY A 138 -0.08 2.63 11.07
N PHE A 139 -0.18 2.39 9.76
CA PHE A 139 -0.02 1.04 9.20
C PHE A 139 1.40 0.52 9.37
N TRP A 140 2.43 1.36 9.25
CA TRP A 140 3.80 0.93 9.57
C TRP A 140 3.94 0.44 11.01
N ARG A 141 3.35 1.12 11.99
CA ARG A 141 3.34 0.66 13.40
C ARG A 141 2.71 -0.72 13.52
N GLN A 142 1.55 -0.91 12.88
CA GLN A 142 0.81 -2.17 12.91
C GLN A 142 1.58 -3.31 12.20
N LEU A 143 2.22 -3.02 11.07
CA LEU A 143 3.06 -3.99 10.35
C LEU A 143 4.30 -4.40 11.16
N ILE A 144 4.94 -3.45 11.87
CA ILE A 144 6.07 -3.75 12.76
C ILE A 144 5.61 -4.68 13.88
N SER A 145 4.47 -4.38 14.53
CA SER A 145 3.89 -5.27 15.55
C SER A 145 3.58 -6.66 14.99
N PHE A 146 3.03 -6.72 13.77
CA PHE A 146 2.65 -7.97 13.13
C PHE A 146 3.87 -8.83 12.80
N GLU A 147 4.95 -8.22 12.29
CA GLU A 147 6.22 -8.91 12.09
C GLU A 147 6.75 -9.49 13.41
N GLN A 148 6.73 -8.70 14.49
CA GLN A 148 7.21 -9.15 15.80
C GLN A 148 6.42 -10.36 16.30
N GLU A 149 5.09 -10.33 16.15
CA GLU A 149 4.22 -11.44 16.54
C GLU A 149 4.51 -12.70 15.71
N VAL A 150 4.48 -12.58 14.38
CA VAL A 150 4.56 -13.71 13.45
C VAL A 150 5.94 -14.36 13.46
N THR A 151 7.00 -13.55 13.48
CA THR A 151 8.38 -14.04 13.43
C THR A 151 8.95 -14.36 14.81
N ARG A 152 8.25 -13.98 15.88
CA ARG A 152 8.73 -14.05 17.27
C ARG A 152 10.13 -13.43 17.44
N SER A 153 10.35 -12.32 16.74
CA SER A 153 11.64 -11.63 16.69
C SER A 153 11.47 -10.12 16.84
N VAL A 154 12.58 -9.39 16.92
CA VAL A 154 12.53 -7.92 16.92
C VAL A 154 12.16 -7.40 15.54
N GLY A 155 11.35 -6.34 15.50
CA GLY A 155 10.94 -5.73 14.24
C GLY A 155 12.14 -5.25 13.42
N SER A 156 12.17 -5.59 12.13
CA SER A 156 13.29 -5.27 11.23
C SER A 156 13.28 -3.81 10.77
N VAL A 157 12.15 -3.12 10.90
CA VAL A 157 11.97 -1.69 10.56
C VAL A 157 11.75 -0.88 11.84
N ARG A 158 12.43 0.26 11.95
CA ARG A 158 12.22 1.23 13.03
C ARG A 158 11.60 2.51 12.51
N LEU A 159 10.86 3.21 13.38
CA LEU A 159 10.38 4.55 13.09
C LEU A 159 11.38 5.58 13.60
N VAL A 160 11.78 6.50 12.74
CA VAL A 160 12.80 7.53 12.99
C VAL A 160 12.24 8.91 12.61
N HIS A 161 12.83 9.97 13.15
CA HIS A 161 12.47 11.34 12.78
C HIS A 161 13.37 11.83 11.65
N LEU A 162 12.77 12.30 10.56
CA LEU A 162 13.43 12.99 9.45
C LEU A 162 12.73 14.34 9.26
N ASP A 163 13.45 15.45 9.45
CA ASP A 163 12.89 16.81 9.40
C ASP A 163 11.56 16.97 10.17
N ASP A 164 11.57 16.56 11.44
CA ASP A 164 10.42 16.58 12.37
C ASP A 164 9.21 15.70 11.95
N GLN A 165 9.38 14.85 10.93
CA GLN A 165 8.38 13.85 10.53
C GLN A 165 8.80 12.44 10.94
N LEU A 166 7.88 11.70 11.57
CA LEU A 166 8.08 10.30 11.89
C LEU A 166 7.91 9.44 10.63
N VAL A 167 8.97 8.75 10.22
CA VAL A 167 9.03 7.91 9.01
C VAL A 167 9.67 6.55 9.33
N PRO A 168 9.35 5.48 8.60
CA PRO A 168 10.11 4.24 8.72
C PRO A 168 11.52 4.43 8.17
N ASP A 169 12.51 3.83 8.82
CA ASP A 169 13.94 3.96 8.47
C ASP A 169 14.31 3.39 7.09
N VAL A 170 13.40 2.65 6.44
CA VAL A 170 13.53 2.19 5.06
C VAL A 170 13.38 3.33 4.04
N TYR A 171 12.86 4.50 4.45
CA TYR A 171 12.76 5.68 3.58
C TYR A 171 14.01 6.57 3.65
N VAL A 172 14.87 6.33 4.63
CA VAL A 172 16.07 7.14 4.85
C VAL A 172 17.20 6.58 4.00
N SER A 173 17.82 7.45 3.21
CA SER A 173 18.98 7.09 2.40
C SER A 173 20.14 6.64 3.29
N SER A 174 21.03 5.79 2.78
CA SER A 174 22.21 5.31 3.52
C SER A 174 23.03 6.45 4.13
N ASP A 175 23.08 7.59 3.43
CA ASP A 175 23.89 8.76 3.76
C ASP A 175 23.33 9.57 4.94
N GLU A 176 22.05 9.39 5.28
CA GLU A 176 21.36 10.12 6.36
C GLU A 176 21.29 9.31 7.67
N LYS A 177 21.78 8.07 7.67
CA LYS A 177 21.76 7.18 8.85
C LYS A 177 22.84 7.51 9.90
N GLU A 178 23.72 8.47 9.61
CA GLU A 178 24.93 8.77 10.38
C GLU A 178 24.96 10.11 11.13
N ALA A 179 23.85 10.84 11.27
CA ALA A 179 23.88 12.10 12.01
C ALA A 179 23.57 11.92 13.52
N PRO A 180 24.57 11.95 14.43
CA PRO A 180 24.30 12.28 15.82
C PRO A 180 23.86 13.74 15.91
N SER A 181 22.85 14.00 16.74
CA SER A 181 22.29 15.32 17.01
C SER A 181 23.39 16.35 17.38
N LYS A 182 23.69 17.27 16.45
CA LYS A 182 24.47 18.48 16.73
C LYS A 182 23.83 19.71 16.04
N PRO A 183 23.97 20.91 16.63
CA PRO A 183 23.12 22.05 16.32
C PRO A 183 23.44 22.68 14.95
N LYS A 184 22.39 23.09 14.25
CA LYS A 184 22.41 23.59 12.86
C LYS A 184 23.17 24.92 12.77
N ARG A 185 24.18 24.97 11.89
CA ARG A 185 24.72 26.21 11.31
C ARG A 185 24.45 26.18 9.81
N LEU A 186 23.70 27.15 9.31
CA LEU A 186 23.27 27.26 7.91
C LEU A 186 24.48 27.32 6.97
N GLN A 187 24.55 26.43 5.99
CA GLN A 187 24.96 26.77 4.62
C GLN A 187 24.16 25.97 3.60
N SER A 188 23.78 26.67 2.54
CA SER A 188 22.92 26.24 1.45
C SER A 188 23.63 25.26 0.52
N ARG A 189 22.89 24.30 -0.04
CA ARG A 189 23.08 23.86 -1.43
C ARG A 189 21.89 23.07 -1.95
N SER A 190 21.54 23.41 -3.18
CA SER A 190 20.44 22.92 -4.00
C SER A 190 20.66 21.46 -4.42
N SER A 191 19.64 20.62 -4.24
CA SER A 191 19.45 19.38 -5.00
C SER A 191 17.95 19.07 -5.08
N LYS A 192 17.47 18.87 -6.30
CA LYS A 192 16.06 18.75 -6.66
C LYS A 192 15.54 17.37 -6.26
N THR A 193 14.88 17.26 -5.11
CA THR A 193 14.00 16.14 -4.79
C THR A 193 12.62 16.43 -5.34
N LEU A 194 12.13 15.58 -6.25
CA LEU A 194 10.75 15.62 -6.76
C LEU A 194 9.78 15.43 -5.59
N LYS A 195 9.24 16.55 -5.10
CA LYS A 195 8.23 16.61 -4.06
C LYS A 195 6.92 16.06 -4.61
N PHE A 196 6.46 14.94 -4.09
CA PHE A 196 5.10 14.46 -4.34
C PHE A 196 4.11 15.45 -3.70
N MET A 197 3.29 16.11 -4.52
CA MET A 197 2.23 17.01 -4.10
C MET A 197 0.89 16.48 -4.66
N PRO A 198 0.00 15.93 -3.83
CA PRO A 198 -1.34 15.59 -4.28
C PRO A 198 -2.17 16.88 -4.34
N ALA A 199 -2.39 17.42 -5.54
CA ALA A 199 -3.36 18.49 -5.74
C ALA A 199 -4.77 17.88 -5.72
N LEU A 200 -5.45 18.00 -4.58
CA LEU A 200 -6.90 17.88 -4.51
C LEU A 200 -7.46 19.29 -4.69
N GLU A 201 -7.77 19.66 -5.94
CA GLU A 201 -8.49 20.91 -6.19
C GLU A 201 -9.97 20.73 -5.83
N PRO A 202 -10.56 21.63 -5.03
CA PRO A 202 -11.99 21.60 -4.74
C PRO A 202 -12.77 21.99 -5.99
N VAL A 203 -13.77 21.18 -6.36
CA VAL A 203 -14.69 21.47 -7.47
C VAL A 203 -15.67 22.53 -7.00
N VAL A 204 -15.72 23.64 -7.73
CA VAL A 204 -16.75 24.68 -7.58
C VAL A 204 -18.06 24.11 -8.12
N GLU A 205 -19.10 24.03 -7.30
CA GLU A 205 -20.45 23.66 -7.76
C GLU A 205 -20.97 24.76 -8.69
N THR A 206 -21.04 24.45 -9.99
CA THR A 206 -21.87 25.22 -10.92
C THR A 206 -23.30 24.70 -10.81
N VAL A 207 -24.14 25.49 -10.15
CA VAL A 207 -25.59 25.35 -10.17
C VAL A 207 -26.06 25.62 -11.61
N GLU A 208 -26.54 24.59 -12.31
CA GLU A 208 -27.38 24.77 -13.49
C GLU A 208 -28.84 24.71 -13.04
N ALA A 209 -29.47 25.89 -13.01
CA ALA A 209 -30.91 26.03 -13.02
C ALA A 209 -31.37 26.22 -14.48
N ALA A 210 -32.08 25.24 -15.01
CA ALA A 210 -33.06 25.32 -16.10
C ALA A 210 -33.73 23.93 -16.13
N ALA A 211 -35.04 23.76 -15.96
CA ALA A 211 -36.16 24.46 -16.58
C ALA A 211 -37.37 24.54 -15.62
#